data_AF-V7IIC9-F1
#
_entry.id   AF-V7IIC9-F1
#
_cell.length_a   1.000
_cell.length_b   1.000
_cell.length_c   1.000
_cell.angle_alpha   90.00
_cell.angle_beta   90.00
_cell.angle_gamma   90.00
#
_symmetry.space_group_name_H-M   'P 1'
#
loop_
_entity.id
_entity.type
_entity.pdbx_description
1 polymer ?
#
loop_
_entity_poly.entity_id
_entity_poly.type
_entity_poly.pdbx_seq_one_letter_code
_entity_poly.pdbx_strand_id
1 'polypeptide(L)'
;MKYPHLHKKTATYLDADTEERIWHIRSPHWIGYPQAEHILNKLEDLLVYPKIHRMPNLLIVGDTNNGKTMLAHRFLRKHPADQNLDGDSVLVPVLLVQAPPVPDEGRFYNTILDAIFAPYKSHDRIDKKQTQVIHLLKRMQTRMLIIDEIHHILAGSMNRQRAFLNVIKYLGNDLQIPIVGIGTKDAFRALQTDPQLSNRFEPAVLPRWNLDRNFLRLLVSFERMIPLKRPSELQTRELAVRLYNMSEGYIGELSRVLTEAAATAVQNETEQINHEVLDSIGWVTPTERKRQIDKLA
;
A
#
# COMPACT_ATOMS: atom_id res chain seq x y z
N MET A 1 -27.59 1.08 20.16
CA MET A 1 -27.35 0.63 18.76
C MET A 1 -27.55 -0.87 18.71
N LYS A 2 -28.23 -1.40 17.68
CA LYS A 2 -28.56 -2.83 17.54
C LYS A 2 -27.32 -3.73 17.43
N TYR A 3 -26.20 -3.19 16.93
CA TYR A 3 -24.91 -3.90 16.78
C TYR A 3 -23.75 -3.00 17.23
N PRO A 4 -23.44 -2.95 18.55
CA PRO A 4 -22.44 -2.01 19.10
C PRO A 4 -20.99 -2.38 18.72
N HIS A 5 -20.75 -3.62 18.30
CA HIS A 5 -19.43 -4.11 17.88
C HIS A 5 -19.05 -3.68 16.46
N LEU A 6 -19.96 -3.08 15.68
CA LEU A 6 -19.70 -2.67 14.29
C LEU A 6 -19.56 -1.15 14.14
N HIS A 7 -18.81 -0.72 13.13
CA HIS A 7 -18.93 0.65 12.63
C HIS A 7 -20.30 0.89 12.02
N LYS A 8 -20.83 2.11 12.14
CA LYS A 8 -22.16 2.47 11.61
C LYS A 8 -22.32 2.14 10.12
N LYS A 9 -21.28 2.41 9.31
CA LYS A 9 -21.26 2.09 7.88
C LYS A 9 -21.21 0.58 7.60
N THR A 10 -20.56 -0.20 8.46
CA THR A 10 -20.53 -1.66 8.33
C THR A 10 -21.89 -2.26 8.66
N ALA A 11 -22.56 -1.72 9.68
CA ALA A 11 -23.85 -2.21 10.13
C ALA A 11 -24.95 -2.10 9.07
N THR A 12 -24.85 -1.18 8.10
CA THR A 12 -25.82 -1.07 7.00
C THR A 12 -25.80 -2.28 6.07
N TYR A 13 -24.68 -3.01 6.01
CA TYR A 13 -24.57 -4.23 5.21
C TYR A 13 -25.19 -5.46 5.89
N LEU A 14 -25.65 -5.37 7.15
CA LEU A 14 -26.29 -6.51 7.79
C LEU A 14 -27.67 -6.83 7.20
N ASP A 15 -28.32 -5.84 6.58
CA ASP A 15 -29.62 -5.99 5.91
C ASP A 15 -29.48 -6.35 4.42
N ALA A 16 -28.25 -6.36 3.89
CA ALA A 16 -27.96 -6.78 2.52
C ALA A 16 -28.01 -8.30 2.37
N ASP A 17 -28.18 -8.77 1.13
CA ASP A 17 -28.17 -10.20 0.84
C ASP A 17 -26.78 -10.84 1.07
N THR A 18 -26.74 -12.17 1.06
CA THR A 18 -25.52 -12.93 1.31
C THR A 18 -24.41 -12.62 0.31
N GLU A 19 -24.73 -12.43 -0.97
CA GLU A 19 -23.73 -12.19 -2.02
C GLU A 19 -23.12 -10.80 -1.89
N GLU A 20 -23.95 -9.77 -1.67
CA GLU A 20 -23.53 -8.40 -1.45
C GLU A 20 -22.68 -8.28 -0.18
N ARG A 21 -23.05 -8.98 0.90
CA ARG A 21 -22.26 -9.03 2.15
C ARG A 21 -20.90 -9.67 1.93
N ILE A 22 -20.83 -10.79 1.23
CA ILE A 22 -19.57 -11.49 0.92
C ILE A 22 -18.71 -10.63 0.00
N TRP A 23 -19.32 -9.98 -0.99
CA TRP A 23 -18.61 -9.04 -1.88
C TRP A 23 -18.02 -7.88 -1.09
N HIS A 24 -18.79 -7.28 -0.18
CA HIS A 24 -18.29 -6.25 0.73
C HIS A 24 -17.12 -6.80 1.55
N ILE A 25 -17.28 -7.93 2.26
CA ILE A 25 -16.22 -8.57 3.07
C ILE A 25 -14.91 -8.73 2.26
N ARG A 26 -15.00 -9.15 1.01
CA ARG A 26 -13.86 -9.36 0.11
C ARG A 26 -13.28 -8.08 -0.47
N SER A 27 -14.02 -6.97 -0.40
CA SER A 27 -13.55 -5.68 -0.89
C SER A 27 -12.43 -5.10 -0.01
N PRO A 28 -11.51 -4.30 -0.57
CA PRO A 28 -10.38 -3.77 0.18
C PRO A 28 -10.81 -2.69 1.19
N HIS A 29 -10.48 -2.90 2.46
CA HIS A 29 -10.79 -1.97 3.56
C HIS A 29 -9.54 -1.32 4.16
N TRP A 30 -9.58 -0.01 4.33
CA TRP A 30 -8.55 0.71 5.07
C TRP A 30 -8.67 0.45 6.56
N ILE A 31 -7.55 0.13 7.21
CA ILE A 31 -7.46 -0.05 8.66
C ILE A 31 -6.43 0.93 9.21
N GLY A 32 -6.91 1.92 9.95
CA GLY A 32 -6.04 2.87 10.63
C GLY A 32 -5.41 2.23 11.86
N TYR A 33 -4.09 2.35 11.99
CA TYR A 33 -3.34 1.96 13.19
C TYR A 33 -2.23 2.98 13.44
N PRO A 34 -1.70 3.10 14.68
CA PRO A 34 -0.84 4.22 15.06
C PRO A 34 0.35 4.45 14.12
N GLN A 35 1.03 3.38 13.70
CA GLN A 35 2.17 3.51 12.78
C GLN A 35 1.75 3.93 11.36
N ALA A 36 0.62 3.45 10.84
CA ALA A 36 0.11 3.90 9.55
C ALA A 36 -0.32 5.37 9.59
N GLU A 37 -1.00 5.80 10.65
CA GLU A 37 -1.39 7.21 10.81
C GLU A 37 -0.17 8.11 10.98
N HIS A 38 0.88 7.66 11.69
CA HIS A 38 2.15 8.39 11.78
C HIS A 38 2.80 8.61 10.40
N ILE A 39 2.85 7.56 9.57
CA ILE A 39 3.39 7.68 8.21
C ILE A 39 2.49 8.56 7.34
N LEU A 40 1.16 8.45 7.45
CA LEU A 40 0.24 9.32 6.72
C LEU A 40 0.45 10.79 7.10
N ASN A 41 0.63 11.10 8.39
CA ASN A 41 0.92 12.46 8.83
C ASN A 41 2.25 12.97 8.25
N LYS A 42 3.30 12.14 8.22
CA LYS A 42 4.55 12.50 7.53
C LYS A 42 4.35 12.80 6.05
N LEU A 43 3.47 12.05 5.36
CA LEU A 43 3.14 12.31 3.97
C LEU A 43 2.38 13.65 3.81
N GLU A 44 1.46 13.98 4.72
CA GLU A 44 0.80 15.29 4.73
C GLU A 44 1.81 16.42 4.91
N ASP A 45 2.73 16.29 5.87
CA ASP A 45 3.80 17.27 6.13
C ASP A 45 4.68 17.48 4.90
N LEU A 46 5.04 16.39 4.20
CA LEU A 46 5.81 16.45 2.96
C LEU A 46 5.04 17.09 1.80
N LEU A 47 3.73 16.86 1.71
CA LEU A 47 2.89 17.39 0.63
C LEU A 47 2.76 18.92 0.68
N VAL A 48 2.75 19.49 1.88
CA VAL A 48 2.68 20.95 2.11
C VAL A 48 4.06 21.58 2.31
N TYR A 49 5.14 20.78 2.22
CA TYR A 49 6.50 21.26 2.43
C TYR A 49 6.88 22.33 1.40
N PRO A 50 7.49 23.47 1.80
CA PRO A 50 7.90 24.52 0.88
C PRO A 50 8.86 24.01 -0.19
N LYS A 51 8.66 24.44 -1.44
CA LYS A 51 9.55 24.04 -2.55
C LYS A 51 10.97 24.54 -2.31
N ILE A 52 11.91 23.60 -2.25
CA ILE A 52 13.35 23.85 -2.17
C ILE A 52 14.07 22.99 -3.21
N HIS A 53 15.29 23.39 -3.60
CA HIS A 53 16.08 22.63 -4.58
C HIS A 53 16.33 21.17 -4.17
N ARG A 54 16.41 20.91 -2.87
CA ARG A 54 16.64 19.57 -2.31
C ARG A 54 15.46 19.16 -1.44
N MET A 55 14.37 18.72 -2.07
CA MET A 55 13.20 18.24 -1.35
C MET A 55 13.53 17.02 -0.46
N PRO A 56 12.97 16.96 0.76
CA PRO A 56 13.01 15.75 1.57
C PRO A 56 12.22 14.62 0.89
N ASN A 57 12.79 13.42 0.85
CA ASN A 57 12.14 12.23 0.30
C ASN A 57 11.87 11.22 1.41
N LEU A 58 10.87 10.36 1.21
CA LEU A 58 10.51 9.32 2.17
C LEU A 58 10.60 7.93 1.52
N LEU A 59 11.06 6.93 2.27
CA LEU A 59 11.00 5.54 1.85
C LEU A 59 10.15 4.75 2.85
N ILE A 60 8.97 4.29 2.42
CA ILE A 60 8.13 3.41 3.21
C ILE A 60 8.64 1.98 3.06
N VAL A 61 9.19 1.43 4.14
CA VAL A 61 9.89 0.14 4.16
C VAL A 61 9.10 -0.87 4.96
N GLY A 62 8.85 -2.04 4.42
CA GLY A 62 8.22 -3.13 5.14
C GLY A 62 8.26 -4.42 4.33
N ASP A 63 8.06 -5.54 5.00
CA ASP A 63 8.00 -6.85 4.33
C ASP A 63 6.82 -6.89 3.33
N THR A 64 6.87 -7.79 2.37
CA THR A 64 5.77 -8.00 1.42
C THR A 64 4.49 -8.35 2.18
N ASN A 65 3.35 -7.92 1.66
CA ASN A 65 2.04 -8.12 2.28
C ASN A 65 1.86 -7.43 3.65
N ASN A 66 2.61 -6.34 3.91
CA ASN A 66 2.49 -5.55 5.15
C ASN A 66 1.74 -4.20 5.00
N GLY A 67 0.78 -4.12 4.07
CA GLY A 67 -0.13 -2.97 3.95
C GLY A 67 0.46 -1.69 3.32
N LYS A 68 1.68 -1.73 2.77
CA LYS A 68 2.36 -0.57 2.16
C LYS A 68 1.56 0.09 1.03
N THR A 69 1.18 -0.68 0.01
CA THR A 69 0.39 -0.20 -1.14
C THR A 69 -0.98 0.31 -0.72
N MET A 70 -1.62 -0.34 0.25
CA MET A 70 -2.89 0.12 0.82
C MET A 70 -2.77 1.49 1.51
N LEU A 71 -1.65 1.75 2.21
CA LEU A 71 -1.35 3.06 2.79
C LEU A 71 -1.18 4.14 1.71
N ALA A 72 -0.48 3.83 0.63
CA ALA A 72 -0.30 4.75 -0.50
C ALA A 72 -1.64 5.08 -1.18
N HIS A 73 -2.47 4.07 -1.47
CA HIS A 73 -3.80 4.29 -2.03
C HIS A 73 -4.72 5.05 -1.07
N ARG A 74 -4.60 4.84 0.25
CA ARG A 74 -5.34 5.63 1.23
C ARG A 74 -4.96 7.09 1.16
N PHE A 75 -3.66 7.40 1.06
CA PHE A 75 -3.18 8.76 0.91
C PHE A 75 -3.67 9.38 -0.41
N LEU A 76 -3.55 8.65 -1.53
CA LEU A 76 -4.04 9.09 -2.84
C LEU A 76 -5.55 9.41 -2.82
N ARG A 77 -6.37 8.58 -2.17
CA ARG A 77 -7.82 8.82 -2.03
C ARG A 77 -8.17 10.06 -1.19
N LYS A 78 -7.30 10.49 -0.29
CA LYS A 78 -7.48 11.75 0.48
C LYS A 78 -7.12 12.98 -0.36
N HIS A 79 -6.34 12.81 -1.42
CA HIS A 79 -5.86 13.86 -2.31
C HIS A 79 -6.29 13.59 -3.76
N PRO A 80 -7.61 13.54 -4.04
CA PRO A 80 -8.11 13.23 -5.38
C PRO A 80 -7.66 14.29 -6.40
N ALA A 81 -7.62 13.90 -7.67
CA ALA A 81 -7.45 14.86 -8.75
C ALA A 81 -8.61 15.85 -8.77
N ASP A 82 -8.29 17.12 -8.99
CA ASP A 82 -9.26 18.19 -9.20
C ASP A 82 -9.41 18.41 -10.71
N GLN A 83 -10.64 18.31 -11.22
CA GLN A 83 -10.91 18.54 -12.63
C GLN A 83 -10.55 19.96 -13.06
N ASN A 84 -10.55 20.91 -12.12
CA ASN A 84 -10.16 22.29 -12.33
C ASN A 84 -10.90 22.90 -13.52
N LEU A 85 -12.23 22.89 -13.46
CA LEU A 85 -13.14 23.24 -14.57
C LEU A 85 -12.89 24.64 -15.15
N ASP A 86 -12.40 25.56 -14.33
CA ASP A 86 -12.10 26.95 -14.70
C ASP A 86 -10.62 27.18 -15.06
N GLY A 87 -9.80 26.12 -15.06
CA GLY A 87 -8.36 26.20 -15.32
C GLY A 87 -7.91 25.44 -16.58
N ASP A 88 -6.66 25.66 -16.96
CA ASP A 88 -6.10 25.12 -18.20
C ASP A 88 -5.72 23.63 -18.13
N SER A 89 -5.87 22.98 -16.97
CA SER A 89 -5.51 21.57 -16.77
C SER A 89 -6.05 20.99 -15.46
N VAL A 90 -6.35 19.70 -15.49
CA VAL A 90 -6.60 18.87 -14.31
C VAL A 90 -5.43 18.98 -13.33
N LEU A 91 -5.73 19.15 -12.05
CA LEU A 91 -4.71 19.19 -11.00
C LEU A 91 -4.60 17.81 -10.35
N VAL A 92 -3.38 17.29 -10.30
CA VAL A 92 -3.08 15.96 -9.75
C VAL A 92 -2.01 16.13 -8.67
N PRO A 93 -2.39 16.47 -7.42
CA PRO A 93 -1.44 16.85 -6.38
C PRO A 93 -0.51 15.69 -5.98
N VAL A 94 -0.99 14.46 -6.04
CA VAL A 94 -0.22 13.25 -5.71
C VAL A 94 -0.36 12.27 -6.88
N LEU A 95 0.78 11.82 -7.42
CA LEU A 95 0.80 10.79 -8.45
C LEU A 95 1.42 9.51 -7.89
N LEU A 96 0.73 8.38 -8.05
CA LEU A 96 1.23 7.05 -7.70
C LEU A 96 1.55 6.26 -8.97
N VAL A 97 2.78 5.75 -9.07
CA VAL A 97 3.22 4.88 -10.17
C VAL A 97 3.93 3.65 -9.61
N GLN A 98 3.90 2.54 -10.34
CA GLN A 98 4.69 1.36 -10.00
C GLN A 98 6.05 1.40 -10.70
N ALA A 99 7.14 1.07 -10.00
CA ALA A 99 8.44 0.95 -10.63
C ALA A 99 8.41 -0.18 -11.69
N PRO A 100 9.01 0.04 -12.88
CA PRO A 100 9.09 -1.00 -13.89
C PRO A 100 9.84 -2.23 -13.36
N PRO A 101 9.52 -3.45 -13.83
CA PRO A 101 10.13 -4.70 -13.33
C PRO A 101 11.64 -4.80 -13.57
N VAL A 102 12.20 -3.90 -14.39
CA VAL A 102 13.64 -3.68 -14.56
C VAL A 102 13.91 -2.18 -14.44
N PRO A 103 15.07 -1.76 -13.89
CA PRO A 103 15.46 -0.35 -13.76
C PRO A 103 15.74 0.29 -15.13
N ASP A 104 14.67 0.61 -15.85
CA ASP A 104 14.70 1.18 -17.20
C ASP A 104 14.00 2.54 -17.22
N GLU A 105 14.73 3.57 -17.62
CA GLU A 105 14.27 4.95 -17.65
C GLU A 105 13.08 5.15 -18.61
N GLY A 106 13.17 4.59 -19.82
CA GLY A 106 12.14 4.73 -20.84
C GLY A 106 10.81 4.10 -20.41
N ARG A 107 10.87 2.91 -19.78
CA ARG A 107 9.70 2.26 -19.20
C ARG A 107 9.12 3.03 -18.03
N PHE A 108 9.95 3.65 -17.19
CA PHE A 108 9.46 4.45 -16.07
C PHE A 108 8.70 5.69 -16.54
N TYR A 109 9.20 6.41 -17.55
CA TYR A 109 8.45 7.51 -18.14
C TYR A 109 7.15 7.04 -18.81
N ASN A 110 7.14 5.88 -19.46
CA ASN A 110 5.91 5.29 -19.97
C ASN A 110 4.89 5.07 -18.84
N THR A 111 5.28 4.45 -17.72
CA THR A 111 4.39 4.24 -16.57
C THR A 111 3.82 5.56 -16.05
N ILE A 112 4.63 6.62 -15.99
CA ILE A 112 4.15 7.94 -15.57
C ILE A 112 3.13 8.50 -16.57
N LEU A 113 3.41 8.42 -17.87
CA LEU A 113 2.53 8.92 -18.92
C LEU A 113 1.21 8.12 -18.97
N ASP A 114 1.27 6.81 -18.78
CA ASP A 114 0.08 5.94 -18.66
C ASP A 114 -0.78 6.35 -17.45
N ALA A 115 -0.14 6.61 -16.29
CA ALA A 115 -0.85 6.98 -15.06
C ALA A 115 -1.60 8.33 -15.15
N ILE A 116 -1.16 9.22 -16.04
CA ILE A 116 -1.82 10.50 -16.31
C ILE A 116 -2.61 10.50 -17.63
N PHE A 117 -2.78 9.34 -18.26
CA PHE A 117 -3.49 9.15 -19.54
C PHE A 117 -2.96 10.04 -20.68
N ALA A 118 -1.65 10.35 -20.68
CA ALA A 118 -1.03 11.18 -21.70
C ALA A 118 -0.65 10.34 -22.93
N PRO A 119 -0.90 10.81 -24.16
CA PRO A 119 -0.51 10.10 -25.36
C PRO A 119 1.01 10.14 -25.57
N TYR A 120 1.61 9.00 -25.91
CA TYR A 120 3.01 8.88 -26.32
C TYR A 120 3.20 7.70 -27.26
N LYS A 121 4.29 7.67 -28.03
CA LYS A 121 4.68 6.47 -28.76
C LYS A 121 5.65 5.67 -27.91
N SER A 122 5.44 4.36 -27.79
CA SER A 122 6.31 3.51 -26.97
C SER A 122 7.79 3.55 -27.40
N HIS A 123 8.06 3.82 -28.68
CA HIS A 123 9.39 3.98 -29.29
C HIS A 123 9.89 5.44 -29.36
N ASP A 124 9.17 6.41 -28.78
CA ASP A 124 9.69 7.77 -28.66
C ASP A 124 11.03 7.75 -27.91
N ARG A 125 11.94 8.65 -28.30
CA ARG A 125 13.22 8.81 -27.63
C ARG A 125 13.02 9.17 -26.15
N ILE A 126 13.94 8.68 -25.31
CA ILE A 126 13.86 8.82 -23.85
C ILE A 126 13.85 10.30 -23.44
N ASP A 127 14.69 11.13 -24.06
CA ASP A 127 14.76 12.58 -23.83
C ASP A 127 13.43 13.28 -24.11
N LYS A 128 12.76 12.93 -25.22
CA LYS A 128 11.43 13.45 -25.55
C LYS A 128 10.40 13.08 -24.47
N LYS A 129 10.40 11.83 -24.00
CA LYS A 129 9.50 11.37 -22.93
C LYS A 129 9.77 12.08 -21.61
N GLN A 130 11.04 12.24 -21.25
CA GLN A 130 11.47 12.98 -20.06
C GLN A 130 10.93 14.41 -20.08
N THR A 131 11.13 15.14 -21.18
CA THR A 131 10.61 16.52 -21.33
C THR A 131 9.09 16.55 -21.21
N GLN A 132 8.40 15.61 -21.85
CA GLN A 132 6.94 15.52 -21.78
C GLN A 132 6.44 15.25 -20.35
N VAL A 133 7.03 14.29 -19.64
CA VAL A 133 6.70 13.97 -18.25
C VAL A 133 6.87 15.21 -17.36
N ILE A 134 8.02 15.86 -17.43
CA ILE A 134 8.30 17.06 -16.61
C ILE A 134 7.29 18.17 -16.90
N HIS A 135 7.03 18.44 -18.17
CA HIS A 135 6.11 19.48 -18.59
C HIS A 135 4.69 19.21 -18.09
N LEU A 136 4.20 17.98 -18.25
CA LEU A 136 2.85 17.59 -17.84
C LEU A 136 2.68 17.62 -16.31
N LEU A 137 3.63 17.07 -15.55
CA LEU A 137 3.55 17.08 -14.08
C LEU A 137 3.62 18.51 -13.51
N LYS A 138 4.39 19.41 -14.14
CA LYS A 138 4.39 20.85 -13.78
C LYS A 138 3.03 21.50 -14.06
N ARG A 139 2.45 21.24 -15.24
CA ARG A 139 1.14 21.77 -15.63
C ARG A 139 0.01 21.26 -14.73
N MET A 140 0.02 19.97 -14.40
CA MET A 140 -0.92 19.34 -13.47
C MET A 140 -0.69 19.72 -12.00
N GLN A 141 0.28 20.59 -11.72
CA GLN A 141 0.68 21.00 -10.37
C GLN A 141 0.92 19.82 -9.42
N THR A 142 1.54 18.75 -9.93
CA THR A 142 1.90 17.62 -9.09
C THR A 142 2.87 18.08 -8.00
N ARG A 143 2.58 17.68 -6.76
CA ARG A 143 3.33 18.07 -5.56
C ARG A 143 4.03 16.88 -4.89
N MET A 144 3.71 15.65 -5.26
CA MET A 144 4.36 14.46 -4.75
C MET A 144 4.31 13.33 -5.78
N LEU A 145 5.42 12.62 -5.96
CA LEU A 145 5.49 11.39 -6.76
C LEU A 145 5.76 10.20 -5.85
N ILE A 146 4.82 9.26 -5.80
CA ILE A 146 4.94 8.00 -5.07
C ILE A 146 5.30 6.88 -6.06
N ILE A 147 6.36 6.14 -5.77
CA ILE A 147 6.87 5.04 -6.58
C ILE A 147 6.71 3.74 -5.78
N ASP A 148 5.72 2.93 -6.14
CA ASP A 148 5.50 1.61 -5.54
C ASP A 148 6.45 0.56 -6.10
N GLU A 149 6.73 -0.48 -5.32
CA GLU A 149 7.64 -1.56 -5.66
C GLU A 149 9.04 -1.08 -6.08
N ILE A 150 9.57 -0.03 -5.44
CA ILE A 150 10.87 0.57 -5.79
C ILE A 150 12.05 -0.41 -5.70
N HIS A 151 11.88 -1.55 -5.03
CA HIS A 151 12.87 -2.62 -4.98
C HIS A 151 13.07 -3.35 -6.32
N HIS A 152 12.19 -3.15 -7.31
CA HIS A 152 12.43 -3.61 -8.69
C HIS A 152 13.73 -3.04 -9.30
N ILE A 153 14.28 -1.97 -8.73
CA ILE A 153 15.62 -1.49 -9.11
C ILE A 153 16.67 -2.60 -9.01
N LEU A 154 16.54 -3.50 -8.04
CA LEU A 154 17.49 -4.59 -7.79
C LEU A 154 17.55 -5.64 -8.91
N ALA A 155 16.56 -5.68 -9.82
CA ALA A 155 16.54 -6.63 -10.93
C ALA A 155 17.58 -6.31 -12.03
N GLY A 156 18.21 -5.13 -11.99
CA GLY A 156 19.26 -4.74 -12.96
C GLY A 156 20.68 -4.84 -12.40
N SER A 157 21.67 -4.73 -13.28
CA SER A 157 23.07 -4.59 -12.88
C SER A 157 23.30 -3.33 -12.05
N MET A 158 24.39 -3.29 -11.27
CA MET A 158 24.74 -2.11 -10.45
C MET A 158 24.78 -0.80 -11.24
N ASN A 159 25.21 -0.84 -12.52
CA ASN A 159 25.21 0.34 -13.37
C ASN A 159 23.79 0.79 -13.74
N ARG A 160 22.88 -0.15 -14.05
CA ARG A 160 21.47 0.19 -14.33
C ARG A 160 20.75 0.68 -13.07
N GLN A 161 21.02 0.09 -11.92
CA GLN A 161 20.53 0.57 -10.62
C GLN A 161 20.90 2.04 -10.40
N ARG A 162 22.19 2.38 -10.53
CA ARG A 162 22.66 3.77 -10.39
C ARG A 162 22.06 4.71 -11.43
N ALA A 163 21.92 4.27 -12.68
CA ALA A 163 21.28 5.07 -13.73
C ALA A 163 19.82 5.40 -13.35
N PHE A 164 19.06 4.42 -12.90
CA PHE A 164 17.66 4.61 -12.50
C PHE A 164 17.52 5.48 -11.24
N LEU A 165 18.40 5.30 -10.27
CA LEU A 165 18.48 6.17 -9.09
C LEU A 165 18.77 7.64 -9.47
N ASN A 166 19.61 7.87 -10.48
CA ASN A 166 19.83 9.20 -11.03
C ASN A 166 18.60 9.78 -11.72
N VAL A 167 17.79 8.96 -12.41
CA VAL A 167 16.51 9.41 -12.99
C VAL A 167 15.56 9.90 -11.90
N ILE A 168 15.39 9.14 -10.82
CA ILE A 168 14.55 9.55 -9.68
C ILE A 168 15.08 10.85 -9.06
N LYS A 169 16.40 10.94 -8.86
CA LYS A 169 17.07 12.14 -8.33
C LYS A 169 16.80 13.37 -9.21
N TYR A 170 16.91 13.19 -10.52
CA TYR A 170 16.71 14.24 -11.51
C TYR A 170 15.26 14.75 -11.51
N LEU A 171 14.27 13.85 -11.54
CA LEU A 171 12.86 14.22 -11.46
C LEU A 171 12.54 15.02 -10.19
N GLY A 172 12.99 14.55 -9.02
CA GLY A 172 12.75 15.25 -7.75
C GLY A 172 13.37 16.66 -7.72
N ASN A 173 14.51 16.86 -8.38
CA ASN A 173 15.17 18.16 -8.45
C ASN A 173 14.48 19.11 -9.44
N ASP A 174 14.11 18.63 -10.62
CA ASP A 174 13.54 19.46 -11.69
C ASP A 174 12.09 19.87 -11.39
N LEU A 175 11.32 18.96 -10.79
CA LEU A 175 9.95 19.21 -10.35
C LEU A 175 9.88 19.96 -9.01
N GLN A 176 10.96 19.91 -8.22
CA GLN A 176 11.01 20.40 -6.84
C GLN A 176 9.86 19.82 -5.98
N ILE A 177 9.69 18.49 -6.05
CA ILE A 177 8.69 17.75 -5.27
C ILE A 177 9.34 16.61 -4.48
N PRO A 178 8.78 16.23 -3.31
CA PRO A 178 9.14 15.01 -2.62
C PRO A 178 8.90 13.77 -3.49
N ILE A 179 9.86 12.85 -3.46
CA ILE A 179 9.69 11.49 -3.98
C ILE A 179 9.45 10.55 -2.79
N VAL A 180 8.41 9.74 -2.88
CA VAL A 180 8.11 8.71 -1.88
C VAL A 180 8.32 7.34 -2.51
N GLY A 181 9.33 6.61 -2.07
CA GLY A 181 9.52 5.22 -2.47
C GLY A 181 8.73 4.28 -1.56
N ILE A 182 8.21 3.20 -2.10
CA ILE A 182 7.62 2.10 -1.32
C ILE A 182 8.30 0.81 -1.71
N GLY A 183 8.80 0.06 -0.73
CA GLY A 183 9.50 -1.18 -1.04
C GLY A 183 9.85 -2.04 0.16
N THR A 184 10.66 -3.06 -0.12
CA THR A 184 11.19 -3.98 0.89
C THR A 184 12.41 -3.40 1.59
N LYS A 185 12.90 -4.12 2.62
CA LYS A 185 14.16 -3.79 3.30
C LYS A 185 15.36 -3.80 2.34
N ASP A 186 15.31 -4.60 1.29
CA ASP A 186 16.38 -4.63 0.28
C ASP A 186 16.38 -3.37 -0.59
N ALA A 187 15.22 -2.77 -0.88
CA ALA A 187 15.16 -1.44 -1.51
C ALA A 187 15.88 -0.38 -0.65
N PHE A 188 15.66 -0.40 0.67
CA PHE A 188 16.36 0.51 1.57
C PHE A 188 17.87 0.31 1.52
N ARG A 189 18.34 -0.95 1.58
CA ARG A 189 19.77 -1.27 1.45
C ARG A 189 20.35 -0.78 0.13
N ALA A 190 19.64 -1.00 -0.98
CA ALA A 190 20.05 -0.53 -2.31
C ALA A 190 20.23 0.98 -2.35
N LEU A 191 19.25 1.74 -1.83
CA LEU A 191 19.30 3.20 -1.76
C LEU A 191 20.44 3.71 -0.87
N GLN A 192 20.77 2.98 0.21
CA GLN A 192 21.90 3.31 1.08
C GLN A 192 23.27 3.08 0.42
N THR A 193 23.36 2.26 -0.63
CA THR A 193 24.63 2.07 -1.35
C THR A 193 25.04 3.26 -2.22
N ASP A 194 24.11 4.18 -2.51
CA ASP A 194 24.39 5.42 -3.24
C ASP A 194 24.53 6.57 -2.23
N PRO A 195 25.74 7.13 -2.02
CA PRO A 195 25.96 8.23 -1.08
C PRO A 195 25.14 9.49 -1.37
N GLN A 196 24.67 9.67 -2.62
CA GLN A 196 23.86 10.82 -3.01
C GLN A 196 22.39 10.66 -2.60
N LEU A 197 21.94 9.43 -2.35
CA LEU A 197 20.56 9.11 -1.99
C LEU A 197 20.40 8.58 -0.56
N SER A 198 21.46 8.04 0.04
CA SER A 198 21.47 7.51 1.40
C SER A 198 20.92 8.49 2.44
N ASN A 199 21.23 9.78 2.28
CA ASN A 199 20.79 10.87 3.14
C ASN A 199 19.57 11.64 2.58
N ARG A 200 19.00 11.23 1.44
CA ARG A 200 17.85 11.92 0.82
C ARG A 200 16.53 11.26 1.19
N PHE A 201 16.51 9.94 1.35
CA PHE A 201 15.32 9.16 1.68
C PHE A 201 15.29 8.81 3.17
N GLU A 202 14.41 9.48 3.93
CA GLU A 202 14.14 9.12 5.31
C GLU A 202 13.34 7.80 5.37
N PRO A 203 13.75 6.79 6.15
CA PRO A 203 13.01 5.54 6.26
C PRO A 203 11.78 5.67 7.19
N ALA A 204 10.62 5.30 6.66
CA ALA A 204 9.38 5.08 7.40
C ALA A 204 9.07 3.59 7.44
N VAL A 205 9.38 2.93 8.56
CA VAL A 205 9.26 1.47 8.68
C VAL A 205 7.84 1.07 9.06
N LEU A 206 7.25 0.14 8.30
CA LEU A 206 6.09 -0.65 8.69
C LEU A 206 6.57 -2.01 9.22
N PRO A 207 6.68 -2.16 10.55
CA PRO A 207 7.19 -3.39 11.14
C PRO A 207 6.17 -4.53 10.98
N ARG A 208 6.68 -5.76 11.02
CA ARG A 208 5.85 -6.94 11.19
C ARG A 208 5.13 -6.84 12.55
N TRP A 209 3.88 -7.29 12.61
CA TRP A 209 3.13 -7.26 13.84
C TRP A 209 3.68 -8.30 14.82
N ASN A 210 3.66 -7.93 16.11
CA ASN A 210 3.91 -8.84 17.22
C ASN A 210 2.60 -9.06 17.97
N LEU A 211 2.47 -10.18 18.67
CA LEU A 211 1.31 -10.46 19.52
C LEU A 211 1.35 -9.57 20.78
N ASP A 212 0.98 -8.30 20.63
CA ASP A 212 0.98 -7.29 21.67
C ASP A 212 -0.37 -6.56 21.76
N ARG A 213 -0.45 -5.53 22.62
CA ARG A 213 -1.67 -4.72 22.77
C ARG A 213 -2.08 -4.00 21.48
N ASN A 214 -1.13 -3.65 20.60
CA ASN A 214 -1.44 -3.01 19.33
C ASN A 214 -2.08 -4.01 18.37
N PHE A 215 -1.61 -5.26 18.35
CA PHE A 215 -2.23 -6.33 17.57
C PHE A 215 -3.64 -6.64 18.04
N LEU A 216 -3.90 -6.67 19.35
CA LEU A 216 -5.26 -6.83 19.86
C LEU A 216 -6.18 -5.68 19.41
N ARG A 217 -5.68 -4.43 19.41
CA ARG A 217 -6.42 -3.27 18.89
C ARG A 217 -6.67 -3.36 17.39
N LEU A 218 -5.71 -3.91 16.63
CA LEU A 218 -5.87 -4.18 15.20
C LEU A 218 -7.02 -5.17 14.98
N LEU A 219 -7.08 -6.26 15.74
CA LEU A 219 -8.15 -7.26 15.67
C LEU A 219 -9.53 -6.63 15.96
N VAL A 220 -9.64 -5.81 17.01
CA VAL A 220 -10.87 -5.05 17.27
C VAL A 220 -11.23 -4.16 16.09
N SER A 221 -10.25 -3.53 15.44
CA SER A 221 -10.50 -2.66 14.29
C SER A 221 -11.04 -3.46 13.10
N PHE A 222 -10.47 -4.64 12.82
CA PHE A 222 -11.01 -5.57 11.82
C PHE A 222 -12.45 -5.99 12.15
N GLU A 223 -12.72 -6.42 13.38
CA GLU A 223 -14.04 -6.90 13.79
C GLU A 223 -15.13 -5.86 13.53
N ARG A 224 -14.84 -4.57 13.76
CA ARG A 224 -15.78 -3.48 13.51
C ARG A 224 -16.10 -3.25 12.02
N MET A 225 -15.28 -3.75 11.10
CA MET A 225 -15.44 -3.58 9.65
C MET A 225 -15.98 -4.82 8.95
N ILE A 226 -16.07 -5.95 9.65
CA ILE A 226 -16.61 -7.19 9.10
C ILE A 226 -18.10 -7.26 9.47
N PRO A 227 -19.04 -7.23 8.51
CA PRO A 227 -20.48 -7.20 8.78
C PRO A 227 -21.00 -8.58 9.21
N LEU A 228 -20.67 -9.01 10.44
CA LEU A 228 -21.21 -10.22 11.07
C LEU A 228 -22.24 -9.86 12.15
N LYS A 229 -23.36 -10.60 12.19
CA LYS A 229 -24.46 -10.30 13.13
C LYS A 229 -24.06 -10.53 14.60
N ARG A 230 -23.12 -11.44 14.88
CA ARG A 230 -22.63 -11.72 16.24
C ARG A 230 -21.20 -11.20 16.42
N PRO A 231 -20.85 -10.68 17.62
CA PRO A 231 -19.47 -10.31 17.92
C PRO A 231 -18.60 -11.56 17.90
N SER A 232 -17.46 -11.49 17.22
CA SER A 232 -16.48 -12.58 17.16
C SER A 232 -15.47 -12.52 18.30
N GLU A 233 -15.34 -11.34 18.94
CA GLU A 233 -14.41 -11.08 20.04
C GLU A 233 -12.98 -11.49 19.69
N LEU A 234 -12.50 -11.01 18.53
CA LEU A 234 -11.23 -11.44 17.95
C LEU A 234 -10.02 -11.18 18.88
N GLN A 235 -10.13 -10.19 19.77
CA GLN A 235 -9.12 -9.83 20.76
C GLN A 235 -8.98 -10.82 21.92
N THR A 236 -9.87 -11.81 22.05
CA THR A 236 -9.75 -12.86 23.07
C THR A 236 -8.42 -13.61 22.89
N ARG A 237 -7.81 -14.04 24.01
CA ARG A 237 -6.46 -14.62 24.00
C ARG A 237 -6.35 -15.79 23.01
N GLU A 238 -7.35 -16.65 22.98
CA GLU A 238 -7.37 -17.88 22.16
C GLU A 238 -7.42 -17.56 20.67
N LEU A 239 -8.36 -16.72 20.23
CA LEU A 239 -8.48 -16.30 18.83
C LEU A 239 -7.30 -15.43 18.41
N ALA A 240 -6.83 -14.51 19.25
CA ALA A 240 -5.71 -13.63 18.92
C ALA A 240 -4.41 -14.42 18.69
N VAL A 241 -4.08 -15.40 19.55
CA VAL A 241 -2.92 -16.28 19.36
C VAL A 241 -3.07 -17.07 18.06
N ARG A 242 -4.27 -17.61 17.81
CA ARG A 242 -4.55 -18.41 16.61
C ARG A 242 -4.40 -17.59 15.33
N LEU A 243 -5.03 -16.43 15.25
CA LEU A 243 -4.94 -15.51 14.11
C LEU A 243 -3.51 -14.99 13.89
N TYR A 244 -2.79 -14.73 14.97
CA TYR A 244 -1.37 -14.37 14.89
C TYR A 244 -0.54 -15.49 14.26
N ASN A 245 -0.74 -16.74 14.69
CA ASN A 245 -0.03 -17.89 14.12
C ASN A 245 -0.41 -18.12 12.65
N MET A 246 -1.69 -18.02 12.29
CA MET A 246 -2.17 -18.21 10.91
C MET A 246 -1.62 -17.14 9.95
N SER A 247 -1.56 -15.89 10.40
CA SER A 247 -1.05 -14.75 9.61
C SER A 247 0.46 -14.57 9.70
N GLU A 248 1.08 -15.22 10.68
CA GLU A 248 2.46 -15.01 11.12
C GLU A 248 2.78 -13.51 11.29
N GLY A 249 1.84 -12.67 11.74
CA GLY A 249 2.09 -11.24 11.95
C GLY A 249 2.18 -10.38 10.68
N TYR A 250 1.85 -10.91 9.49
CA TYR A 250 1.64 -10.09 8.29
C TYR A 250 0.20 -9.59 8.25
N ILE A 251 -0.01 -8.26 8.24
CA ILE A 251 -1.37 -7.68 8.24
C ILE A 251 -2.18 -8.08 6.99
N GLY A 252 -1.52 -8.24 5.84
CA GLY A 252 -2.20 -8.69 4.63
C GLY A 252 -2.62 -10.15 4.69
N GLU A 253 -1.83 -11.03 5.32
CA GLU A 253 -2.26 -12.43 5.56
C GLU A 253 -3.37 -12.47 6.60
N LEU A 254 -3.29 -11.66 7.67
CA LEU A 254 -4.37 -11.53 8.64
C LEU A 254 -5.67 -11.07 7.98
N SER A 255 -5.61 -10.07 7.10
CA SER A 255 -6.76 -9.60 6.33
C SER A 255 -7.37 -10.72 5.49
N ARG A 256 -6.54 -11.55 4.85
CA ARG A 256 -7.01 -12.70 4.05
C ARG A 256 -7.67 -13.77 4.92
N VAL A 257 -7.04 -14.18 6.02
CA VAL A 257 -7.62 -15.13 7.00
C VAL A 257 -8.99 -14.65 7.45
N LEU A 258 -9.10 -13.39 7.86
CA LEU A 258 -10.35 -12.82 8.36
C LEU A 258 -11.41 -12.68 7.26
N THR A 259 -11.00 -12.37 6.03
CA THR A 259 -11.91 -12.28 4.87
C THR A 259 -12.49 -13.65 4.53
N GLU A 260 -11.65 -14.69 4.46
CA GLU A 260 -12.09 -16.06 4.19
C GLU A 260 -12.98 -16.58 5.32
N ALA A 261 -12.56 -16.40 6.58
CA ALA A 261 -13.34 -16.81 7.75
C ALA A 261 -14.71 -16.10 7.82
N ALA A 262 -14.74 -14.78 7.59
CA ALA A 262 -15.97 -14.03 7.59
C ALA A 262 -16.92 -14.44 6.46
N ALA A 263 -16.40 -14.66 5.25
CA ALA A 263 -17.21 -15.14 4.13
C ALA A 263 -17.83 -16.51 4.44
N THR A 264 -17.04 -17.44 4.97
CA THR A 264 -17.52 -18.77 5.40
C THR A 264 -18.55 -18.66 6.53
N ALA A 265 -18.36 -17.74 7.48
CA ALA A 265 -19.30 -17.52 8.57
C ALA A 265 -20.65 -16.96 8.09
N VAL A 266 -20.66 -16.16 7.02
CA VAL A 266 -21.91 -15.71 6.38
C VAL A 266 -22.56 -16.85 5.61
N GLN A 267 -21.79 -17.63 4.85
CA GLN A 267 -22.30 -18.74 4.04
C GLN A 267 -22.94 -19.86 4.88
N ASN A 268 -22.34 -20.17 6.03
CA ASN A 268 -22.81 -21.22 6.93
C ASN A 268 -23.79 -20.69 8.01
N GLU A 269 -24.22 -19.43 7.91
CA GLU A 269 -25.12 -18.76 8.85
C GLU A 269 -24.65 -18.72 10.33
N THR A 270 -23.38 -19.06 10.61
CA THR A 270 -22.79 -18.97 11.95
C THR A 270 -22.69 -17.52 12.42
N GLU A 271 -22.51 -16.58 11.48
CA GLU A 271 -22.54 -15.13 11.72
C GLU A 271 -21.51 -14.65 12.77
N GLN A 272 -20.43 -15.41 12.94
CA GLN A 272 -19.36 -15.21 13.91
C GLN A 272 -18.08 -15.91 13.44
N ILE A 273 -16.91 -15.29 13.60
CA ILE A 273 -15.62 -15.97 13.45
C ILE A 273 -15.29 -16.66 14.78
N ASN A 274 -15.36 -17.98 14.81
CA ASN A 274 -14.99 -18.81 15.95
C ASN A 274 -13.91 -19.84 15.53
N HIS A 275 -13.54 -20.73 16.45
CA HIS A 275 -12.54 -21.77 16.16
C HIS A 275 -12.97 -22.69 15.01
N GLU A 276 -14.21 -23.17 15.02
CA GLU A 276 -14.74 -24.08 13.99
C GLU A 276 -14.70 -23.46 12.59
N VAL A 277 -15.06 -22.18 12.47
CA VAL A 277 -14.96 -21.43 11.21
C VAL A 277 -13.50 -21.34 10.76
N LEU A 278 -12.57 -21.00 11.65
CA LEU A 278 -11.14 -20.95 11.32
C LEU A 278 -10.54 -22.30 10.94
N ASP A 279 -11.07 -23.41 11.48
CA ASP A 279 -10.70 -24.77 11.07
C ASP A 279 -11.22 -25.10 9.65
N SER A 280 -12.43 -24.64 9.34
CA SER A 280 -13.10 -24.98 8.07
C SER A 280 -12.50 -24.30 6.83
N ILE A 281 -11.75 -23.20 6.97
CA ILE A 281 -11.21 -22.47 5.81
C ILE A 281 -9.98 -23.12 5.16
N GLY A 282 -9.41 -24.19 5.74
CA GLY A 282 -8.27 -24.89 5.15
C GLY A 282 -7.03 -24.01 4.97
N TRP A 283 -6.84 -23.01 5.83
CA TRP A 283 -5.77 -22.04 5.68
C TRP A 283 -4.38 -22.66 5.86
N VAL A 284 -3.52 -22.45 4.87
CA VAL A 284 -2.10 -22.83 4.93
C VAL A 284 -1.28 -21.59 5.28
N THR A 285 -0.43 -21.68 6.30
CA THR A 285 0.39 -20.53 6.74
C THR A 285 1.45 -20.13 5.69
N PRO A 286 1.93 -18.88 5.68
CA PRO A 286 2.99 -18.45 4.76
C PRO A 286 4.25 -19.33 4.79
N THR A 287 4.68 -19.80 5.96
CA THR A 287 5.83 -20.70 6.08
C THR A 287 5.53 -22.08 5.50
N GLU A 288 4.35 -22.64 5.74
CA GLU A 288 3.96 -23.95 5.20
C GLU A 288 3.81 -23.94 3.67
N ARG A 289 3.26 -22.86 3.09
CA ARG A 289 3.19 -22.70 1.63
C ARG A 289 4.57 -22.78 0.98
N LYS A 290 5.57 -22.10 1.57
CA LYS A 290 6.97 -22.18 1.09
C LYS A 290 7.50 -23.61 1.16
N ARG A 291 7.31 -24.29 2.29
CA ARG A 291 7.74 -25.69 2.46
C ARG A 291 7.08 -26.66 1.49
N GLN A 292 5.81 -26.44 1.12
CA GLN A 292 5.12 -27.28 0.13
C GLN A 292 5.75 -27.14 -1.25
N ILE A 293 6.12 -25.92 -1.64
CA ILE A 293 6.81 -25.64 -2.91
C ILE A 293 8.21 -26.27 -2.91
N ASP A 294 8.96 -26.10 -1.81
CA ASP A 294 10.31 -26.67 -1.69
C ASP A 294 10.33 -28.20 -1.73
N LYS A 295 9.22 -28.87 -1.41
CA LYS A 295 9.06 -30.34 -1.52
C LYS A 295 8.65 -30.82 -2.91
N LEU A 296 8.17 -29.91 -3.77
CA LEU A 296 7.78 -30.19 -5.15
C LEU A 296 8.94 -29.96 -6.14
N ALA A 297 10.00 -29.28 -5.70
CA ALA A 297 11.25 -29.07 -6.43
C ALA A 297 12.25 -30.20 -6.16
#